data_AF-A0A194RJB6-F1
#
_entry.id   AF-A0A194RJB6-F1
#
_cell.length_a   1.000
_cell.length_b   1.000
_cell.length_c   1.000
_cell.angle_alpha   90.00
_cell.angle_beta   90.00
_cell.angle_gamma   90.00
#
_symmetry.space_group_name_H-M   'P 1'
#
loop_
_entity.id
_entity.type
_entity.pdbx_description
1 polymer ?
#
loop_
_entity_poly.entity_id
_entity_poly.type
_entity_poly.pdbx_seq_one_letter_code
_entity_poly.pdbx_strand_id
1 'polypeptide(L)' 'MVVEHGLEICADEIVGLGRITENTPKHQGVVIYTMSDIPIGFGITSRSTAECRHADPLANIAFHQADIGEYIRSEDTLM' A
#
# COMPACT_ATOMS: atom_id res chain seq x y z
N MET A 1 0.33 2.85 -2.14
CA MET A 1 -0.23 1.51 -2.43
C MET A 1 -0.68 1.52 -3.86
N VAL A 2 0.19 1.16 -4.80
CA VAL A 2 -0.08 1.26 -6.24
C VAL A 2 0.26 -0.11 -6.83
N VAL A 3 -0.65 -0.71 -7.57
CA VAL A 3 -0.41 -1.87 -8.42
C VAL A 3 -0.88 -1.45 -9.82
N GLU A 4 0.01 -0.97 -10.68
CA GLU A 4 -0.27 -0.66 -12.09
C GLU A 4 -0.68 -1.96 -12.83
N HIS A 5 -1.65 -2.00 -13.74
CA HIS A 5 -1.83 -1.15 -14.92
C HIS A 5 -3.29 -0.66 -15.10
N GLY A 6 -3.46 0.64 -15.35
CA GLY A 6 -4.75 1.25 -15.74
C GLY A 6 -5.31 2.19 -14.68
N LEU A 7 -4.99 3.47 -14.82
CA LEU A 7 -5.26 4.53 -13.86
C LEU A 7 -6.76 4.88 -13.79
N GLU A 8 -7.44 4.45 -12.73
CA GLU A 8 -8.66 5.07 -12.22
C GLU A 8 -8.54 5.10 -10.68
N ILE A 9 -8.84 6.25 -10.07
CA ILE A 9 -8.32 6.66 -8.74
C ILE A 9 -9.49 6.74 -7.76
N CYS A 10 -9.42 6.00 -6.65
CA CYS A 10 -10.23 6.36 -5.49
C CYS A 10 -9.63 6.01 -4.13
N ALA A 11 -9.07 7.02 -3.46
CA ALA A 11 -9.10 7.19 -2.00
C ALA A 11 -8.37 8.49 -1.60
N ASP A 12 -9.08 9.63 -1.59
CA ASP A 12 -8.53 10.92 -1.14
C ASP A 12 -8.72 11.19 0.37
N GLU A 13 -9.44 10.33 1.10
CA GLU A 13 -9.91 10.63 2.46
C GLU A 13 -9.09 9.97 3.59
N ILE A 14 -8.15 9.08 3.27
CA ILE A 14 -7.36 8.35 4.27
C ILE A 14 -5.97 8.97 4.41
N VAL A 15 -5.55 9.23 5.65
CA VAL A 15 -4.26 9.85 5.94
C VAL A 15 -3.12 8.92 5.50
N GLY A 16 -2.24 9.44 4.65
CA GLY A 16 -1.07 8.70 4.14
C GLY A 16 -1.36 7.79 2.93
N LEU A 17 -2.60 7.76 2.44
CA LEU A 17 -2.96 7.10 1.18
C LEU A 17 -3.16 8.15 0.10
N GLY A 18 -2.26 8.20 -0.89
CA GLY A 18 -2.42 9.09 -2.04
C GLY A 18 -3.24 8.46 -3.17
N ARG A 19 -2.92 7.22 -3.53
CA ARG A 19 -3.55 6.48 -4.63
C ARG A 19 -3.64 4.99 -4.26
N ILE A 20 -4.68 4.33 -4.77
CA ILE A 20 -4.95 2.89 -4.70
C ILE A 20 -5.50 2.42 -6.04
N THR A 21 -5.05 1.27 -6.52
CA THR A 21 -5.57 0.64 -7.73
C THR A 21 -7.02 0.23 -7.55
N GLU A 22 -7.87 0.53 -8.51
CA GLU A 22 -9.26 0.10 -8.49
C GLU A 22 -9.46 -1.41 -8.43
N ASN A 23 -10.65 -1.81 -7.95
CA ASN A 23 -11.04 -3.21 -7.78
C ASN A 23 -10.05 -4.07 -6.97
N THR A 24 -9.17 -3.45 -6.19
CA THR A 24 -8.29 -4.17 -5.26
C THR A 24 -9.13 -4.87 -4.20
N PRO A 25 -9.09 -6.23 -4.14
CA PRO A 25 -9.80 -6.97 -3.12
C PRO A 25 -9.12 -6.83 -1.77
N LYS A 26 -9.87 -7.17 -0.71
CA LYS A 26 -9.35 -7.26 0.65
C LYS A 26 -8.41 -8.47 0.77
N HIS A 27 -7.35 -8.34 1.57
CA HIS A 27 -6.29 -9.33 1.76
C HIS A 27 -5.52 -9.68 0.47
N GLN A 28 -5.46 -8.75 -0.48
CA GLN A 28 -4.65 -8.88 -1.68
C GLN A 28 -3.21 -8.45 -1.39
N GLY A 29 -2.23 -9.20 -1.90
CA GLY A 29 -0.83 -8.78 -1.90
C GLY A 29 -0.64 -7.58 -2.82
N VAL A 30 0.03 -6.53 -2.31
CA VAL A 30 0.24 -5.26 -3.02
C VAL A 30 1.66 -4.76 -2.87
N VAL A 31 2.06 -3.93 -3.83
CA VAL A 31 3.33 -3.18 -3.79
C VAL A 31 3.05 -1.76 -3.32
N ILE A 32 3.91 -1.26 -2.44
CA ILE A 32 3.81 0.10 -1.88
C ILE A 32 4.81 0.98 -2.63
N TYR A 33 4.30 2.07 -3.19
CA TYR A 33 5.07 3.08 -3.91
C TYR A 33 5.04 4.41 -3.16
N THR A 34 6.08 5.20 -3.35
CA THR A 34 6.08 6.65 -3.06
C THR A 34 5.25 7.40 -4.10
N MET A 35 5.00 8.69 -3.87
CA MET A 35 4.32 9.55 -4.86
C MET A 35 5.15 9.84 -6.12
N SER A 36 6.44 9.46 -6.12
CA SER A 36 7.35 9.54 -7.27
C SER A 36 7.52 8.20 -7.97
N ASP A 37 6.59 7.26 -7.78
CA ASP A 37 6.57 5.95 -8.43
C ASP A 37 7.79 5.07 -8.13
N ILE A 38 8.43 5.29 -6.98
CA ILE A 38 9.51 4.44 -6.46
C ILE A 38 8.90 3.35 -5.56
N PRO A 39 9.11 2.05 -5.84
CA PRO A 39 8.65 0.96 -4.96
C PRO A 39 9.50 0.92 -3.68
N ILE A 40 8.84 0.83 -2.52
CA ILE A 40 9.49 0.87 -1.20
C ILE A 40 9.22 -0.36 -0.33
N GLY A 41 8.23 -1.19 -0.71
CA GLY A 41 7.91 -2.37 0.07
C GLY A 41 6.70 -3.14 -0.45
N PHE A 42 6.39 -4.20 0.30
CA PHE A 42 5.27 -5.09 0.06
C PHE A 42 4.30 -5.03 1.25
N GLY A 43 3.02 -5.21 0.94
CA GLY A 43 1.98 -5.27 1.95
C GLY A 43 0.81 -6.14 1.53
N ILE A 44 -0.15 -6.27 2.43
CA ILE A 44 -1.43 -6.95 2.19
C ILE A 44 -2.54 -5.95 2.48
N THR A 45 -3.55 -5.86 1.62
CA THR A 45 -4.67 -4.94 1.84
C THR A 45 -5.49 -5.38 3.05
N SER A 46 -5.83 -4.44 3.94
CA SER A 46 -6.76 -4.70 5.04
C SER A 46 -8.22 -4.53 4.62
N ARG A 47 -8.46 -3.86 3.49
CA ARG A 47 -9.76 -3.42 2.97
C ARG A 47 -9.76 -3.44 1.45
N SER A 48 -10.94 -3.55 0.87
CA SER A 48 -11.16 -3.33 -0.55
C SER A 48 -11.18 -1.84 -0.89
N THR A 49 -11.02 -1.48 -2.17
CA THR A 49 -11.13 -0.07 -2.62
C THR A 49 -12.47 0.57 -2.25
N ALA A 50 -13.58 -0.17 -2.36
CA ALA A 50 -14.91 0.32 -2.00
C ALA A 50 -15.02 0.65 -0.50
N GLU A 51 -14.40 -0.18 0.35
CA GLU A 51 -14.35 0.05 1.80
C GLU A 51 -13.44 1.22 2.17
N CYS A 52 -12.34 1.45 1.42
CA CYS A 52 -11.42 2.57 1.67
C CYS A 52 -12.10 3.93 1.52
N ARG A 53 -13.04 4.06 0.57
CA ARG A 53 -13.76 5.33 0.32
C ARG A 53 -14.68 5.75 1.49
N HIS A 54 -15.04 4.83 2.38
CA HIS A 54 -15.92 5.10 3.52
C HIS A 54 -15.22 4.81 4.85
N ALA A 55 -13.92 4.58 4.82
CA ALA A 55 -13.14 4.24 6.01
C ALA A 55 -12.85 5.50 6.83
N ASP A 56 -12.69 5.33 8.14
CA ASP A 56 -12.16 6.38 8.99
C ASP A 56 -10.77 6.84 8.46
N PRO A 57 -10.45 8.15 8.47
CA PRO A 57 -9.17 8.64 7.97
C PRO A 57 -7.94 8.03 8.64
N LEU A 58 -8.08 7.48 9.85
CA LEU A 58 -7.02 6.81 10.61
C LEU A 58 -7.05 5.29 10.46
N ALA A 59 -7.95 4.74 9.63
CA ALA A 59 -8.04 3.31 9.40
C ALA A 59 -6.81 2.79 8.64
N ASN A 60 -6.27 1.66 9.11
CA ASN A 60 -5.24 0.94 8.36
C ASN A 60 -5.81 0.42 7.03
N ILE A 61 -5.08 0.61 5.94
CA ILE A 61 -5.44 0.18 4.58
C ILE A 61 -4.58 -0.96 4.04
N ALA A 62 -3.34 -1.05 4.54
CA ALA A 62 -2.44 -2.13 4.23
C ALA A 62 -1.69 -2.56 5.49
N PHE A 63 -1.50 -3.86 5.63
CA PHE A 63 -0.55 -4.46 6.57
C PHE A 63 0.82 -4.50 5.92
N HIS A 64 1.81 -3.97 6.62
CA HIS A 64 3.21 -4.07 6.22
C HIS A 64 3.66 -5.54 6.21
N GLN A 65 4.39 -5.94 5.17
CA GLN A 65 4.97 -7.29 5.06
C GLN A 65 6.49 -7.26 4.90
N ALA A 66 7.01 -6.29 4.15
CA ALA A 66 8.45 -6.07 4.00
C ALA A 66 8.68 -4.65 3.47
N ASP A 67 9.79 -4.03 3.86
CA ASP A 67 10.24 -2.76 3.28
C ASP A 67 11.76 -2.71 3.09
N ILE A 68 12.20 -1.82 2.20
CA ILE A 68 13.61 -1.66 1.86
C ILE A 68 14.48 -1.22 3.06
N GLY A 69 13.91 -0.48 4.00
CA GLY A 69 14.62 0.00 5.18
C GLY A 69 14.88 -1.13 6.18
N GLU A 70 13.97 -2.09 6.31
CA GLU A 70 14.19 -3.34 7.05
C GLU A 70 15.35 -4.14 6.45
N TYR A 71 15.39 -4.28 5.12
CA TYR A 71 16.49 -4.95 4.43
C TYR A 71 17.85 -4.30 4.72
N ILE A 72 17.97 -2.98 4.53
CA ILE A 72 19.23 -2.24 4.73
C ILE A 72 19.74 -2.35 6.19
N ARG A 73 18.83 -2.31 7.18
CA ARG A 73 19.22 -2.41 8.59
C ARG A 73 19.61 -3.83 9.01
N SER A 74 19.06 -4.83 8.34
CA SER A 74 19.25 -6.25 8.68
C SER A 74 20.28 -6.94 7.78
N GLU A 75 20.88 -6.22 6.83
CA GLU A 75 21.83 -6.74 5.84
C GLU A 75 22.98 -7.50 6.51
N ASP A 76 23.58 -6.92 7.56
CA ASP A 76 24.67 -7.54 8.34
C ASP A 76 24.26 -8.83 9.07
N THR A 77 22.98 -8.95 9.43
CA THR A 77 22.44 -10.12 10.15
C THR A 77 21.84 -11.19 9.25
N LEU A 78 21.68 -10.88 7.95
CA LEU A 78 21.10 -11.78 6.95
C LEU A 78 22.16 -12.55 6.13
N MET A 79 23.44 -12.20 6.28
CA MET A 79 24.61 -12.91 5.70
C MET A 79 25.20 -13.91 6.69
#